data_AF-A0A662HMG1-F1
#
_entry.id   AF-A0A662HMG1-F1
#
_cell.length_a   1.000
_cell.length_b   1.000
_cell.length_c   1.000
_cell.angle_alpha   90.00
_cell.angle_beta   90.00
_cell.angle_gamma   90.00
#
_symmetry.space_group_name_H-M   'P 1'
#
loop_
_entity.id
_entity.type
_entity.pdbx_description
1 polymer ?
#
loop_
_entity_poly.entity_id
_entity_poly.type
_entity_poly.pdbx_seq_one_letter_code
_entity_poly.pdbx_strand_id
1 'polypeptide(L)'
;MLDRELGYSEYLLKVRRHSAGGESEDHLALKVLAIRNLVEREGVRLDNIESEYGLCGGRVVADVYVKSRGLAVEVETLSGAGPAPILSIRDSAMKYVEHPGCSVSEVWVVVRPQSALLHALQLLKLRRALEEVLKEGGVKLKMLVATATGELRDVYEVVSRALEHAQQLANK
;
A
#
# COMPACT_ATOMS: atom_id res chain seq x y z
N MET A 1 16.11 20.43 13.00
CA MET A 1 17.15 21.39 12.55
C MET A 1 18.17 20.64 11.70
N LEU A 2 18.77 19.55 12.21
CA LEU A 2 19.60 18.61 11.43
C LEU A 2 18.90 18.05 10.17
N ASP A 3 17.64 17.66 10.26
CA ASP A 3 16.98 16.96 9.15
C ASP A 3 16.72 17.83 7.91
N ARG A 4 16.49 19.14 8.12
CA ARG A 4 16.42 20.13 7.04
C ARG A 4 17.80 20.39 6.43
N GLU A 5 18.86 20.32 7.22
CA GLU A 5 20.25 20.47 6.76
C GLU A 5 20.72 19.23 5.98
N LEU A 6 20.22 18.04 6.32
CA LEU A 6 20.50 16.78 5.61
C LEU A 6 19.62 16.57 4.37
N GLY A 7 18.74 17.52 4.03
CA GLY A 7 17.88 17.45 2.85
C GLY A 7 16.79 16.38 2.91
N TYR A 8 16.44 15.91 4.11
CA TYR A 8 15.36 14.93 4.25
C TYR A 8 14.02 15.57 3.92
N SER A 9 13.25 14.92 3.04
CA SER A 9 11.85 15.25 2.80
C SER A 9 11.05 15.14 4.10
N GLU A 10 10.12 16.07 4.35
CA GLU A 10 9.21 16.01 5.50
C GLU A 10 8.40 14.70 5.58
N TYR A 11 8.25 14.00 4.45
CA TYR A 11 7.60 12.69 4.37
C TYR A 11 8.45 11.59 5.02
N LEU A 12 9.78 11.66 4.93
CA LEU A 12 10.68 10.70 5.59
C LEU A 12 10.56 10.79 7.12
N LEU A 13 10.40 12.01 7.64
CA LEU A 13 10.23 12.25 9.07
C LEU A 13 8.90 11.71 9.62
N LYS A 14 7.94 11.41 8.73
CA LYS A 14 6.64 10.86 9.08
C LYS A 14 6.60 9.35 9.11
N VAL A 15 7.60 8.66 8.56
CA VAL A 15 7.61 7.20 8.54
C VAL A 15 8.39 6.67 9.74
N ARG A 16 7.74 5.83 10.54
CA ARG A 16 8.37 5.03 11.58
C ARG A 16 8.71 3.65 11.07
N ARG A 17 9.81 3.10 11.58
CA ARG A 17 10.14 1.70 11.31
C ARG A 17 9.23 0.77 12.09
N HIS A 18 8.92 -0.38 11.52
CA HIS A 18 8.15 -1.41 12.19
C HIS A 18 8.91 -1.91 13.45
N SER A 19 8.21 -1.99 14.58
CA SER A 19 8.83 -2.23 15.90
C SER A 19 9.29 -3.68 16.11
N ALA A 20 8.77 -4.63 15.31
CA ALA A 20 8.82 -6.07 15.59
C ALA A 20 9.77 -6.89 14.68
N GLY A 21 10.60 -6.24 13.86
CA GLY A 21 11.55 -6.93 12.98
C GLY A 21 12.26 -5.98 12.01
N GLY A 22 13.31 -6.47 11.35
CA GLY A 22 14.04 -5.70 10.34
C GLY A 22 13.16 -5.39 9.12
N GLU A 23 12.57 -4.21 9.10
CA GLU A 23 11.82 -3.70 7.95
C GLU A 23 12.77 -3.41 6.78
N SER A 24 12.44 -3.93 5.58
CA SER A 24 13.26 -3.70 4.38
C SER A 24 13.22 -2.22 3.95
N GLU A 25 14.31 -1.72 3.38
CA GLU A 25 14.42 -0.35 2.87
C GLU A 25 13.32 -0.02 1.84
N ASP A 26 12.95 -0.99 1.00
CA ASP A 26 11.89 -0.85 0.02
C ASP A 26 10.50 -0.66 0.66
N HIS A 27 10.24 -1.30 1.80
CA HIS A 27 8.98 -1.12 2.53
C HIS A 27 8.88 0.30 3.07
N LEU A 28 9.98 0.80 3.65
CA LEU A 28 10.09 2.19 4.09
C LEU A 28 9.91 3.17 2.92
N ALA A 29 10.57 2.92 1.80
CA ALA A 29 10.49 3.77 0.61
C ALA A 29 9.06 3.84 0.05
N LEU A 30 8.33 2.72 0.03
CA LEU A 30 6.94 2.68 -0.42
C LEU A 30 5.99 3.39 0.56
N LYS A 31 6.24 3.34 1.88
CA LYS A 31 5.50 4.18 2.86
C LYS A 31 5.69 5.66 2.57
N VAL A 32 6.93 6.10 2.38
CA VAL A 32 7.26 7.50 2.05
C VAL A 32 6.55 7.91 0.75
N LEU A 33 6.59 7.05 -0.26
CA LEU A 33 5.92 7.29 -1.54
C LEU A 33 4.39 7.38 -1.37
N ALA A 34 3.78 6.52 -0.54
CA ALA A 34 2.36 6.58 -0.25
C ALA A 34 1.97 7.90 0.44
N ILE A 35 2.73 8.32 1.45
CA ILE A 35 2.52 9.60 2.14
C ILE A 35 2.64 10.76 1.13
N ARG A 36 3.71 10.76 0.32
CA ARG A 36 3.91 11.77 -0.71
C ARG A 36 2.74 11.83 -1.69
N ASN A 37 2.27 10.69 -2.18
CA ASN A 37 1.13 10.62 -3.10
C ASN A 37 -0.16 11.15 -2.45
N LEU A 38 -0.41 10.82 -1.18
CA LEU A 38 -1.55 11.33 -0.42
C LEU A 38 -1.51 12.86 -0.28
N VAL A 39 -0.33 13.45 -0.05
CA VAL A 39 -0.19 14.90 0.09
C VAL A 39 -0.27 15.60 -1.28
N GLU A 40 0.61 15.22 -2.21
CA GLU A 40 0.79 15.94 -3.48
C GLU A 40 -0.33 15.71 -4.49
N ARG A 41 -0.97 14.53 -4.48
CA ARG A 41 -1.99 14.15 -5.47
C ARG A 41 -3.39 14.13 -4.89
N GLU A 42 -3.54 13.66 -3.66
CA GLU A 42 -4.86 13.56 -3.02
C GLU A 42 -5.20 14.78 -2.14
N GLY A 43 -4.27 15.71 -1.93
CA GLY A 43 -4.49 16.92 -1.14
C GLY A 43 -4.73 16.65 0.35
N VAL A 44 -4.23 15.53 0.88
CA VAL A 44 -4.30 15.21 2.30
C VAL A 44 -3.28 16.08 3.04
N ARG A 45 -3.73 16.75 4.11
CA ARG A 45 -2.80 17.47 4.98
C ARG A 45 -1.95 16.48 5.78
N LEU A 46 -0.64 16.74 5.84
CA LEU A 46 0.35 15.86 6.48
C LEU A 46 0.10 15.64 7.99
N ASP A 47 -0.60 16.56 8.66
CA ASP A 47 -1.01 16.46 10.08
C ASP A 47 -2.08 15.37 10.32
N ASN A 48 -2.84 15.00 9.30
CA ASN A 48 -3.84 13.92 9.37
C ASN A 48 -3.24 12.54 9.12
N ILE A 49 -1.96 12.46 8.77
CA ILE A 49 -1.27 11.22 8.39
C ILE A 49 -0.38 10.76 9.55
N GLU A 50 -0.57 9.51 9.95
CA GLU A 50 0.25 8.80 10.94
C GLU A 50 0.80 7.51 10.33
N SER A 51 2.05 7.16 10.64
CA SER A 51 2.61 5.84 10.32
C SER A 51 2.54 4.90 11.52
N GLU A 52 2.44 3.59 11.29
CA GLU A 52 2.36 2.57 12.35
C GLU A 52 1.21 2.87 13.34
N TYR A 53 0.05 3.21 12.80
CA TYR A 53 -1.07 3.68 13.61
C TYR A 53 -1.91 2.51 14.13
N GLY A 54 -1.98 2.40 15.47
CA GLY A 54 -2.81 1.42 16.14
C GLY A 54 -4.30 1.75 16.07
N LEU A 55 -5.08 0.83 15.53
CA LEU A 55 -6.53 0.84 15.42
C LEU A 55 -7.12 -0.27 16.30
N CYS A 56 -8.42 -0.20 16.57
CA CYS A 56 -9.12 -1.24 17.35
C CYS A 56 -8.50 -1.51 18.74
N GLY A 57 -8.04 -0.47 19.43
CA GLY A 57 -7.34 -0.60 20.72
C GLY A 57 -5.93 -1.18 20.59
N GLY A 58 -5.28 -1.01 19.44
CA GLY A 58 -3.92 -1.49 19.15
C GLY A 58 -3.84 -2.91 18.58
N ARG A 59 -4.99 -3.56 18.31
CA ARG A 59 -5.05 -4.92 17.75
C ARG A 59 -4.68 -4.97 16.27
N VAL A 60 -4.96 -3.90 15.54
CA VAL A 60 -4.65 -3.75 14.13
C VAL A 60 -3.73 -2.56 13.97
N VAL A 61 -2.62 -2.71 13.24
CA VAL A 61 -1.70 -1.61 12.97
C VAL A 61 -1.69 -1.36 11.47
N ALA A 62 -1.96 -0.12 11.08
CA ALA A 62 -1.82 0.34 9.71
C ALA A 62 -0.40 0.88 9.48
N ASP A 63 0.21 0.55 8.35
CA ASP A 63 1.50 1.11 7.94
C ASP A 63 1.41 2.64 7.83
N VAL A 64 0.34 3.14 7.20
CA VAL A 64 -0.03 4.56 7.17
C VAL A 64 -1.53 4.68 7.35
N TYR A 65 -1.98 5.65 8.15
CA TYR A 65 -3.38 5.93 8.40
C TYR A 65 -3.70 7.42 8.23
N VAL A 66 -4.79 7.71 7.49
CA VAL A 66 -5.30 9.06 7.29
C VAL A 66 -6.58 9.26 8.11
N LYS A 67 -6.42 9.90 9.28
CA LYS A 67 -7.49 10.08 10.28
C LYS A 67 -8.74 10.74 9.69
N SER A 68 -8.56 11.78 8.88
CA SER A 68 -9.67 12.55 8.30
C SER A 68 -10.49 11.80 7.26
N ARG A 69 -10.02 10.64 6.78
CA ARG A 69 -10.67 9.85 5.72
C ARG A 69 -11.04 8.43 6.14
N GLY A 70 -10.60 7.97 7.32
CA GLY A 70 -10.70 6.55 7.67
C GLY A 70 -9.97 5.67 6.64
N LEU A 71 -8.85 6.14 6.09
CA LEU A 71 -8.09 5.45 5.06
C LEU A 71 -6.86 4.79 5.69
N ALA A 72 -6.77 3.46 5.56
CA ALA A 72 -5.57 2.71 5.87
C ALA A 72 -4.77 2.40 4.60
N VAL A 73 -3.46 2.51 4.66
CA VAL A 73 -2.55 2.09 3.60
C VAL A 73 -1.65 1.00 4.16
N GLU A 74 -1.50 -0.08 3.41
CA GLU A 74 -0.62 -1.21 3.67
C GLU A 74 0.43 -1.31 2.57
N VAL A 75 1.67 -1.59 2.93
CA VAL A 75 2.76 -1.76 1.97
C VAL A 75 3.13 -3.24 1.89
N GLU A 76 3.03 -3.81 0.69
CA GLU A 76 3.29 -5.22 0.47
C GLU A 76 4.47 -5.40 -0.47
N THR A 77 5.61 -5.76 0.11
CA THR A 77 6.82 -6.05 -0.65
C THR A 77 6.90 -7.48 -1.16
N LEU A 78 6.18 -8.40 -0.49
CA LEU A 78 6.20 -9.85 -0.72
C LEU A 78 7.59 -10.50 -0.63
N SER A 79 8.57 -9.79 -0.06
CA SER A 79 9.93 -10.31 0.12
C SER A 79 9.96 -11.24 1.33
N GLY A 80 10.37 -12.49 1.14
CA GLY A 80 10.45 -13.48 2.23
C GLY A 80 9.11 -14.07 2.69
N ALA A 81 8.01 -13.83 1.97
CA ALA A 81 6.64 -14.25 2.34
C ALA A 81 6.35 -15.77 2.19
N GLY A 82 7.39 -16.61 2.16
CA GLY A 82 7.24 -18.07 2.07
C GLY A 82 6.58 -18.54 0.76
N PRO A 83 5.92 -19.71 0.75
CA PRO A 83 5.41 -20.35 -0.47
C PRO A 83 4.16 -19.67 -1.07
N ALA A 84 3.51 -18.75 -0.34
CA ALA A 84 2.23 -18.17 -0.73
C ALA A 84 2.18 -16.64 -0.49
N PRO A 85 3.02 -15.85 -1.19
CA PRO A 85 3.15 -14.40 -0.98
C PRO A 85 1.83 -13.64 -1.12
N ILE A 86 0.92 -14.13 -1.95
CA ILE A 86 -0.39 -13.51 -2.19
C ILE A 86 -1.28 -13.49 -0.93
N LEU A 87 -1.06 -14.41 0.03
CA LEU A 87 -1.82 -14.43 1.28
C LEU A 87 -1.47 -13.24 2.17
N SER A 88 -0.23 -12.72 2.11
CA SER A 88 0.16 -11.49 2.82
C SER A 88 -0.74 -10.31 2.43
N ILE A 89 -0.97 -10.12 1.12
CA ILE A 89 -1.86 -9.08 0.59
C ILE A 89 -3.29 -9.25 1.09
N ARG A 90 -3.79 -10.50 1.09
CA ARG A 90 -5.11 -10.82 1.61
C ARG A 90 -5.23 -10.41 3.07
N ASP A 91 -4.29 -10.85 3.90
CA ASP A 91 -4.35 -10.66 5.35
C ASP A 91 -4.23 -9.17 5.71
N SER A 92 -3.35 -8.43 5.02
CA SER A 92 -3.22 -6.98 5.18
C SER A 92 -4.47 -6.20 4.77
N ALA A 93 -5.18 -6.64 3.74
CA ALA A 93 -6.45 -6.02 3.35
C ALA A 93 -7.61 -6.39 4.29
N MET A 94 -7.69 -7.66 4.70
CA MET A 94 -8.81 -8.23 5.45
C MET A 94 -8.82 -7.87 6.93
N LYS A 95 -7.66 -7.59 7.54
CA LYS A 95 -7.55 -7.33 8.99
C LYS A 95 -8.50 -6.23 9.51
N TYR A 96 -8.94 -5.33 8.64
CA TYR A 96 -9.87 -4.24 8.97
C TYR A 96 -11.34 -4.65 9.06
N VAL A 97 -11.77 -5.64 8.28
CA VAL A 97 -13.14 -6.18 8.34
C VAL A 97 -13.26 -7.35 9.31
N GLU A 98 -12.16 -8.06 9.56
CA GLU A 98 -12.09 -9.16 10.54
C GLU A 98 -12.11 -8.66 11.99
N HIS A 99 -11.81 -7.37 12.21
CA HIS A 99 -11.83 -6.74 13.54
C HIS A 99 -12.86 -5.60 13.60
N PRO A 100 -14.13 -5.91 13.94
CA PRO A 100 -15.18 -4.90 14.08
C PRO A 100 -14.79 -3.78 15.05
N GLY A 101 -15.14 -2.54 14.70
CA GLY A 101 -14.82 -1.34 15.48
C GLY A 101 -13.55 -0.60 15.03
N CYS A 102 -12.89 -1.06 13.97
CA CYS A 102 -11.85 -0.29 13.29
C CYS A 102 -12.52 0.77 12.42
N SER A 103 -12.21 2.06 12.65
CA SER A 103 -12.76 3.18 11.87
C SER A 103 -12.09 3.30 10.50
N VAL A 104 -12.20 2.26 9.67
CA VAL A 104 -11.61 2.19 8.34
C VAL A 104 -12.73 2.05 7.30
N SER A 105 -12.78 2.97 6.34
CA SER A 105 -13.73 2.98 5.23
C SER A 105 -13.06 2.75 3.87
N GLU A 106 -11.73 2.86 3.81
CA GLU A 106 -10.95 2.60 2.60
C GLU A 106 -9.61 1.98 2.97
N VAL A 107 -9.18 1.00 2.19
CA VAL A 107 -7.87 0.37 2.30
C VAL A 107 -7.14 0.50 0.97
N TRP A 108 -5.91 0.99 1.02
CA TRP A 108 -4.97 0.96 -0.09
C TRP A 108 -3.92 -0.10 0.19
N VAL A 109 -3.70 -1.02 -0.75
CA VAL A 109 -2.57 -1.95 -0.68
C VAL A 109 -1.57 -1.55 -1.76
N VAL A 110 -0.41 -1.06 -1.33
CA VAL A 110 0.69 -0.61 -2.18
C VAL A 110 1.66 -1.77 -2.37
N VAL A 111 1.63 -2.38 -3.55
CA VAL A 111 2.44 -3.55 -3.88
C VAL A 111 3.73 -3.12 -4.57
N ARG A 112 4.84 -3.72 -4.17
CA ARG A 112 6.14 -3.50 -4.82
C ARG A 112 6.07 -3.85 -6.32
N PRO A 113 6.63 -3.04 -7.24
CA PRO A 113 6.47 -3.24 -8.67
C PRO A 113 6.92 -4.60 -9.19
N GLN A 114 8.08 -5.10 -8.74
CA GLN A 114 8.55 -6.43 -9.17
C GLN A 114 7.58 -7.53 -8.75
N SER A 115 7.07 -7.44 -7.52
CA SER A 115 6.11 -8.38 -6.95
C SER A 115 4.76 -8.34 -7.67
N ALA A 116 4.28 -7.15 -8.02
CA ALA A 116 3.05 -6.97 -8.78
C ALA A 116 3.11 -7.60 -10.18
N LEU A 117 4.25 -7.46 -10.87
CA LEU A 117 4.43 -8.07 -12.20
C LEU A 117 4.61 -9.59 -12.11
N LEU A 118 5.43 -10.08 -11.17
CA LEU A 118 5.66 -11.52 -10.98
C LEU A 118 4.38 -12.29 -10.67
N HIS A 119 3.47 -11.68 -9.91
CA HIS A 119 2.21 -12.29 -9.48
C HIS A 119 0.98 -11.67 -10.15
N ALA A 120 1.14 -11.05 -11.32
CA ALA A 120 0.09 -10.24 -11.97
C ALA A 120 -1.27 -10.95 -12.03
N LEU A 121 -1.33 -12.17 -12.56
CA LEU A 121 -2.60 -12.90 -12.70
C LEU A 121 -3.23 -13.24 -11.35
N GLN A 122 -2.44 -13.68 -10.38
CA GLN A 122 -2.91 -13.99 -9.02
C GLN A 122 -3.38 -12.72 -8.31
N LEU A 123 -2.67 -11.61 -8.48
CA LEU A 123 -2.98 -10.33 -7.87
C LEU A 123 -4.27 -9.74 -8.41
N LEU A 124 -4.49 -9.80 -9.73
CA LEU A 124 -5.75 -9.33 -10.32
C LEU A 124 -6.95 -10.19 -9.92
N LYS A 125 -6.75 -11.51 -9.71
CA LYS A 125 -7.80 -12.39 -9.17
C LYS A 125 -8.09 -12.09 -7.70
N LEU A 126 -7.04 -11.96 -6.88
CA LEU A 126 -7.18 -11.64 -5.46
C LEU A 126 -7.87 -10.29 -5.28
N ARG A 127 -7.49 -9.28 -6.06
CA ARG A 127 -8.12 -7.96 -6.02
C ARG A 127 -9.64 -8.05 -6.17
N ARG A 128 -10.12 -8.74 -7.19
CA ARG A 128 -11.57 -8.90 -7.44
C ARG A 128 -12.25 -9.58 -6.27
N ALA A 129 -11.66 -10.66 -5.74
CA ALA A 129 -12.23 -11.36 -4.60
C ALA A 129 -12.28 -10.47 -3.34
N LEU A 130 -11.22 -9.72 -3.05
CA LEU A 130 -11.18 -8.80 -1.91
C LEU A 130 -12.11 -7.61 -2.07
N GLU A 131 -12.25 -7.08 -3.27
CA GLU A 131 -13.14 -5.94 -3.55
C GLU A 131 -14.59 -6.28 -3.22
N GLU A 132 -15.07 -7.47 -3.59
CA GLU A 132 -16.42 -7.93 -3.24
C GLU A 132 -16.58 -8.09 -1.72
N VAL A 133 -15.65 -8.81 -1.06
CA VAL A 133 -15.73 -9.07 0.39
C VAL A 133 -15.62 -7.79 1.23
N LEU A 134 -14.70 -6.89 0.88
CA LEU A 134 -14.52 -5.64 1.61
C LEU A 134 -15.71 -4.70 1.41
N LYS A 135 -16.30 -4.69 0.21
CA LYS A 135 -17.50 -3.90 -0.08
C LYS A 135 -18.70 -4.34 0.75
N GLU A 136 -18.88 -5.65 0.99
CA GLU A 136 -19.89 -6.16 1.93
C GLU A 136 -19.66 -5.63 3.35
N GLY A 137 -18.39 -5.49 3.76
CA GLY A 137 -17.97 -4.85 5.02
C GLY A 137 -18.01 -3.32 5.02
N GLY A 138 -18.44 -2.68 3.92
CA GLY A 138 -18.47 -1.21 3.79
C GLY A 138 -17.10 -0.55 3.57
N VAL A 139 -16.08 -1.34 3.21
CA VAL A 139 -14.71 -0.88 3.01
C VAL A 139 -14.37 -0.88 1.52
N LYS A 140 -13.86 0.25 1.01
CA LYS A 140 -13.36 0.35 -0.37
C LYS A 140 -11.93 -0.16 -0.47
N LEU A 141 -11.58 -0.79 -1.58
CA LEU A 141 -10.22 -1.26 -1.85
C LEU A 141 -9.59 -0.50 -3.03
N LYS A 142 -8.33 -0.10 -2.87
CA LYS A 142 -7.44 0.18 -4.00
C LYS A 142 -6.20 -0.70 -3.88
N MET A 143 -5.77 -1.29 -4.98
CA MET A 143 -4.46 -1.92 -5.08
C MET A 143 -3.59 -1.10 -6.01
N LEU A 144 -2.49 -0.59 -5.48
CA LEU A 144 -1.64 0.39 -6.12
C LEU A 144 -0.23 -0.15 -6.31
N VAL A 145 0.47 0.32 -7.34
CA VAL A 145 1.85 -0.05 -7.65
C VAL A 145 2.63 1.22 -7.94
N ALA A 146 3.86 1.28 -7.43
CA ALA A 146 4.78 2.37 -7.74
C ALA A 146 5.23 2.32 -9.21
N THR A 147 5.19 3.45 -9.90
CA THR A 147 5.72 3.59 -11.26
C THR A 147 7.17 4.07 -11.22
N ALA A 148 7.88 3.92 -12.34
CA ALA A 148 9.22 4.49 -12.51
C ALA A 148 9.26 6.03 -12.37
N THR A 149 8.11 6.70 -12.53
CA THR A 149 7.96 8.16 -12.34
C THR A 149 7.76 8.55 -10.88
N GLY A 150 7.75 7.58 -9.95
CA GLY A 150 7.51 7.85 -8.54
C GLY A 150 6.06 8.23 -8.26
N GLU A 151 5.10 7.63 -8.98
CA GLU A 151 3.66 7.77 -8.73
C GLU A 151 3.07 6.44 -8.26
N LEU A 152 1.97 6.49 -7.51
CA LEU A 152 1.15 5.30 -7.26
C LEU A 152 0.02 5.24 -8.28
N ARG A 153 -0.04 4.13 -9.02
CA ARG A 153 -1.07 3.86 -10.02
C ARG A 153 -1.81 2.58 -9.70
N ASP A 154 -3.02 2.47 -10.21
CA ASP A 154 -3.84 1.28 -10.06
C ASP A 154 -3.13 0.05 -10.66
N VAL A 155 -3.15 -1.08 -9.96
CA VAL A 155 -2.47 -2.31 -10.39
C VAL A 155 -2.97 -2.81 -11.76
N TYR A 156 -4.25 -2.63 -12.10
CA TYR A 156 -4.74 -2.97 -13.45
C TYR A 156 -4.09 -2.10 -14.51
N GLU A 157 -3.97 -0.78 -14.26
CA GLU A 157 -3.33 0.14 -15.21
C GLU A 157 -1.88 -0.29 -15.48
N VAL A 158 -1.14 -0.61 -14.42
CA VAL A 158 0.28 -0.99 -14.53
C VAL A 158 0.45 -2.35 -15.21
N VAL A 159 -0.32 -3.37 -14.80
CA VAL A 159 -0.22 -4.72 -15.38
C VAL A 159 -0.67 -4.75 -16.84
N SER A 160 -1.80 -4.11 -17.17
CA SER A 160 -2.31 -4.09 -18.55
C SER A 160 -1.32 -3.45 -19.50
N ARG A 161 -0.76 -2.28 -19.13
CA ARG A 161 0.27 -1.61 -19.95
C ARG A 161 1.52 -2.46 -20.12
N ALA A 162 1.96 -3.18 -19.08
CA ALA A 162 3.13 -4.05 -19.19
C ALA A 162 2.88 -5.21 -20.18
N LEU A 163 1.70 -5.84 -20.12
CA LEU A 163 1.32 -6.92 -21.02
C LEU A 163 1.14 -6.45 -22.46
N GLU A 164 0.52 -5.29 -22.68
CA GLU A 164 0.35 -4.67 -24.01
C GLU A 164 1.71 -4.40 -24.67
N HIS A 165 2.65 -3.80 -23.94
CA HIS A 165 3.99 -3.56 -24.46
C HIS A 165 4.75 -4.86 -24.76
N ALA A 166 4.63 -5.87 -23.90
CA ALA A 166 5.26 -7.18 -24.13
C ALA A 166 4.73 -7.84 -25.43
N GLN A 167 3.43 -7.75 -25.68
CA GLN A 167 2.81 -8.25 -26.92
C GLN A 167 3.30 -7.48 -28.16
N GLN A 168 3.40 -6.16 -28.07
CA GLN A 168 3.93 -5.34 -29.17
C GLN A 168 5.38 -5.68 -29.51
N LEU A 169 6.20 -6.00 -28.51
CA LEU A 169 7.59 -6.42 -28.72
C LEU A 169 7.69 -7.83 -29.31
N ALA A 170 6.81 -8.75 -28.91
CA ALA A 170 6.80 -10.12 -29.42
C ALA A 170 6.29 -10.23 -30.88
N ASN A 171 5.51 -9.24 -31.33
CA ASN A 171 4.96 -9.17 -32.69
C ASN A 171 5.84 -8.35 -33.67
N LYS A 172 7.03 -7.92 -33.24
CA LYS A 172 8.06 -7.29 -34.08
C LYS A 172 9.15 -8.29 -34.40
#